data_AF-A0A7C5X4R3-F1
#
_entry.id   AF-A0A7C5X4R3-F1
#
_cell.length_a   1.000
_cell.length_b   1.000
_cell.length_c   1.000
_cell.angle_alpha   90.00
_cell.angle_beta   90.00
_cell.angle_gamma   90.00
#
_symmetry.space_group_name_H-M   'P 1'
#
loop_
_entity.id
_entity.type
_entity.pdbx_description
1 polymer ?
#
loop_
_entity_poly.entity_id
_entity_poly.type
_entity_poly.pdbx_seq_one_letter_code
_entity_poly.pdbx_strand_id
1 'polypeptide(L)'
;MKVLGELCQCRLCRSSGSRGPVGRWWPCGCVIGQEAEDHYQHKVEGVEVNGRVYPIDRVKHTNSRRATWIYLEEGEFVEWLSAREVGKEITEWYGKPVEVVARFPASVHGCWKVVARQELVVLRRKEK
;
A
#
# COMPACT_ATOMS: atom_id res chain seq x y z
N MET A 1 9.14 5.39 4.94
CA MET A 1 8.18 4.73 4.03
C MET A 1 8.86 4.26 2.73
N LYS A 2 8.46 3.09 2.20
CA LYS A 2 8.94 2.59 0.89
C LYS A 2 7.80 2.01 0.05
N VAL A 3 7.65 2.48 -1.19
CA VAL A 3 6.73 1.87 -2.17
C VAL A 3 7.36 0.59 -2.70
N LEU A 4 6.67 -0.54 -2.51
CA LEU A 4 7.13 -1.86 -2.95
C LEU A 4 6.71 -2.18 -4.39
N GLY A 5 5.62 -1.56 -4.86
CA GLY A 5 5.15 -1.65 -6.24
C GLY A 5 3.69 -1.21 -6.41
N GLU A 6 3.21 -1.19 -7.65
CA GLU A 6 1.84 -0.89 -8.06
C GLU A 6 1.17 -2.18 -8.61
N LEU A 7 -0.08 -2.47 -8.25
CA LEU A 7 -0.85 -3.64 -8.70
C LEU A 7 -2.02 -3.24 -9.53
N CYS A 8 -2.36 -4.02 -10.56
CA CYS A 8 -3.73 -4.12 -11.03
C CYS A 8 -4.38 -5.36 -10.40
N GLN A 9 -5.35 -5.13 -9.52
CA GLN A 9 -6.31 -6.04 -8.87
C GLN A 9 -5.83 -7.26 -8.10
N CYS A 10 -4.76 -7.93 -8.50
CA CYS A 10 -4.23 -9.08 -7.76
C CYS A 10 -2.71 -9.24 -7.91
N ARG A 11 -2.03 -8.62 -8.88
CA ARG A 11 -0.60 -8.86 -9.20
C ARG A 11 0.29 -7.64 -8.93
N LEU A 12 1.49 -7.81 -8.34
CA LEU A 12 2.65 -6.89 -8.51
C LEU A 12 2.80 -6.61 -10.00
N CYS A 13 2.17 -5.52 -10.45
CA CYS A 13 1.95 -5.30 -11.87
C CYS A 13 3.27 -4.82 -12.44
N ARG A 14 3.89 -5.73 -13.19
CA ARG A 14 4.32 -5.33 -14.52
C ARG A 14 3.06 -4.98 -15.31
N SER A 15 2.83 -3.70 -15.61
CA SER A 15 2.11 -3.37 -16.83
C SER A 15 2.80 -4.11 -17.99
N SER A 16 2.04 -4.57 -18.98
CA SER A 16 2.62 -5.23 -20.16
C SER A 16 3.79 -4.40 -20.70
N GLY A 17 5.01 -4.91 -20.55
CA GLY A 17 6.26 -4.25 -20.95
C GLY A 17 7.11 -3.58 -19.85
N SER A 18 6.71 -3.55 -18.57
CA SER A 18 7.54 -2.93 -17.51
C SER A 18 8.54 -3.92 -16.89
N ARG A 19 9.77 -3.45 -16.60
CA ARG A 19 10.86 -4.20 -15.95
C ARG A 19 10.80 -4.14 -14.41
N GLY A 20 9.60 -3.98 -13.84
CA GLY A 20 9.41 -3.88 -12.39
C GLY A 20 9.78 -5.18 -11.65
N PRO A 21 10.07 -5.10 -10.35
CA PRO A 21 10.43 -6.25 -9.52
C PRO A 21 9.24 -7.20 -9.36
N VAL A 22 9.50 -8.50 -9.37
CA VAL A 22 8.52 -9.53 -9.04
C VAL A 22 8.52 -9.67 -7.53
N GLY A 23 7.37 -9.48 -6.88
CA GLY A 23 7.24 -9.81 -5.46
C GLY A 23 6.50 -11.12 -5.23
N ARG A 24 6.85 -11.76 -4.12
CA ARG A 24 6.41 -13.10 -3.74
C ARG A 24 5.91 -13.09 -2.30
N TRP A 25 4.99 -13.99 -1.99
CA TRP A 25 4.59 -14.29 -0.63
C TRP A 25 5.73 -15.02 0.09
N TRP A 26 6.07 -14.60 1.30
CA TRP A 26 7.05 -15.27 2.14
C TRP A 26 6.35 -16.02 3.28
N PRO A 27 6.77 -17.26 3.62
CA PRO A 27 7.86 -18.03 3.01
C PRO A 27 7.45 -18.85 1.77
N CYS A 28 6.18 -18.84 1.36
CA CYS A 28 5.62 -19.65 0.27
C CYS A 28 6.44 -19.61 -1.04
N GLY A 29 7.02 -18.47 -1.39
CA GLY A 29 7.66 -18.18 -2.67
C GLY A 29 6.67 -17.90 -3.81
N CYS A 30 5.37 -18.02 -3.52
CA CYS A 30 4.27 -17.91 -4.47
C CYS A 30 4.17 -16.47 -5.00
N VAL A 31 4.11 -16.32 -6.32
CA VAL A 31 4.10 -14.99 -6.96
C VAL A 31 2.79 -14.28 -6.64
N ILE A 32 2.90 -13.05 -6.15
CA ILE A 32 1.72 -12.24 -5.80
C ILE A 32 0.84 -12.06 -7.05
N GLY A 33 -0.38 -12.63 -7.00
CA GLY A 33 -1.41 -12.50 -8.02
C GLY A 33 -1.45 -13.49 -9.17
N GLN A 34 -0.61 -14.53 -9.15
CA GLN A 34 -0.70 -15.61 -10.14
C GLN A 34 -1.65 -16.73 -9.69
N GLU A 35 -1.83 -16.93 -8.39
CA GLU A 35 -2.73 -17.93 -7.84
C GLU A 35 -4.03 -17.29 -7.38
N ALA A 36 -5.15 -17.98 -7.61
CA ALA A 36 -6.46 -17.56 -7.14
C ALA A 36 -6.53 -17.70 -5.61
N GLU A 37 -6.21 -16.62 -4.91
CA GLU A 37 -6.76 -16.25 -3.60
C GLU A 37 -6.70 -17.23 -2.42
N ASP A 38 -5.74 -18.16 -2.33
CA ASP A 38 -5.55 -18.95 -1.09
C ASP A 38 -4.50 -18.35 -0.13
N HIS A 39 -4.47 -17.02 -0.02
CA HIS A 39 -3.57 -16.27 0.87
C HIS A 39 -3.68 -16.71 2.35
N TYR A 40 -4.85 -17.21 2.76
CA TYR A 40 -5.11 -17.67 4.12
C TYR A 40 -4.44 -19.01 4.43
N GLN A 41 -4.21 -19.86 3.41
CA GLN A 41 -3.67 -21.21 3.60
C GLN A 41 -2.15 -21.23 3.78
N HIS A 42 -1.44 -20.22 3.27
CA HIS A 42 0.01 -20.25 3.18
C HIS A 42 0.77 -19.66 4.39
N LYS A 43 0.06 -19.26 5.46
CA LYS A 43 0.65 -18.65 6.68
C LYS A 43 1.69 -17.57 6.32
N VAL A 44 1.30 -16.63 5.47
CA VAL A 44 2.19 -15.59 4.95
C VAL A 44 2.70 -14.72 6.09
N GLU A 45 4.03 -14.59 6.20
CA GLU A 45 4.72 -13.76 7.18
C GLU A 45 5.21 -12.43 6.57
N GLY A 46 5.32 -12.36 5.25
CA GLY A 46 5.82 -11.17 4.58
C GLY A 46 5.71 -11.19 3.06
N VAL A 47 6.21 -10.12 2.47
CA VAL A 47 6.32 -9.94 1.03
C VAL A 47 7.81 -9.87 0.69
N GLU A 48 8.31 -10.78 -0.14
CA GLU A 48 9.66 -10.70 -0.70
C GLU A 48 9.63 -9.83 -1.96
N VAL A 49 10.49 -8.81 -2.03
CA VAL A 49 10.72 -8.01 -3.25
C VAL A 49 12.23 -7.79 -3.41
N ASN A 50 12.78 -8.14 -4.57
CA ASN A 50 14.21 -8.02 -4.88
C ASN A 50 15.12 -8.68 -3.82
N GLY A 51 14.76 -9.89 -3.37
CA GLY A 51 15.53 -10.66 -2.39
C GLY A 51 15.52 -10.09 -0.97
N ARG A 52 14.62 -9.14 -0.67
CA ARG A 52 14.39 -8.64 0.69
C ARG A 52 12.97 -8.96 1.12
N VAL A 53 12.81 -9.49 2.33
CA VAL A 53 11.52 -9.78 2.94
C VAL A 53 11.04 -8.60 3.78
N TYR A 54 9.81 -8.16 3.52
CA TYR A 54 9.13 -7.11 4.26
C TYR A 54 8.01 -7.74 5.11
N PRO A 55 8.00 -7.56 6.44
CA PRO A 55 6.99 -8.13 7.33
C PRO A 55 5.56 -7.74 6.95
N ILE A 56 4.63 -8.70 6.96
CA ILE A 56 3.27 -8.52 6.45
C ILE A 56 2.46 -7.48 7.25
N ASP A 57 2.73 -7.35 8.54
CA ASP A 57 2.08 -6.40 9.45
C ASP A 57 2.39 -4.92 9.10
N ARG A 58 3.58 -4.68 8.56
CA ARG A 58 4.06 -3.35 8.10
C ARG A 58 3.74 -3.06 6.64
N VAL A 59 3.16 -4.02 5.93
CA VAL A 59 2.84 -3.90 4.52
C VAL A 59 1.36 -3.62 4.35
N LYS A 60 1.02 -2.53 3.64
CA LYS A 60 -0.38 -2.13 3.37
C LYS A 60 -0.71 -2.20 1.90
N HIS A 61 -1.83 -2.86 1.61
CA HIS A 61 -2.48 -2.89 0.32
C HIS A 61 -3.55 -1.78 0.27
N THR A 62 -3.55 -0.96 -0.77
CA THR A 62 -4.53 0.14 -0.90
C THR A 62 -5.93 -0.33 -1.37
N ASN A 63 -6.20 -1.64 -1.40
CA ASN A 63 -7.53 -2.23 -1.63
C ASN A 63 -8.29 -1.71 -2.87
N SER A 64 -7.55 -1.28 -3.90
CA SER A 64 -8.13 -0.73 -5.12
C SER A 64 -7.86 -1.60 -6.35
N ARG A 65 -8.56 -1.30 -7.45
CA ARG A 65 -8.32 -1.95 -8.74
C ARG A 65 -6.89 -1.72 -9.23
N ARG A 66 -6.31 -0.55 -8.98
CA ARG A 66 -4.87 -0.33 -9.12
C ARG A 66 -4.21 -0.08 -7.77
N ALA A 67 -4.15 -1.09 -6.90
CA ALA A 67 -3.67 -0.91 -5.55
C ALA A 67 -2.15 -0.74 -5.46
N THR A 68 -1.67 0.10 -4.56
CA THR A 68 -0.24 0.21 -4.22
C THR A 68 0.09 -0.73 -3.05
N TRP A 69 1.29 -1.30 -3.01
CA TRP A 69 1.84 -1.95 -1.83
C TRP A 69 2.85 -1.01 -1.17
N ILE A 70 2.55 -0.60 0.05
CA ILE A 70 3.35 0.38 0.79
C ILE A 70 3.93 -0.32 2.01
N TYR A 71 5.25 -0.27 2.15
CA TYR A 71 5.92 -0.64 3.40
C TYR A 71 5.98 0.58 4.32
N LEU A 72 5.41 0.41 5.51
CA LEU A 72 5.39 1.38 6.58
C LEU A 72 6.58 1.17 7.51
N GLU A 73 7.27 2.28 7.82
CA GLU A 73 8.23 2.31 8.92
C GLU A 73 7.51 2.33 10.27
N GLU A 74 8.29 2.14 11.34
CA GLU A 74 7.76 2.19 12.69
C GLU A 74 7.13 3.55 12.99
N GLY A 75 5.93 3.53 13.59
CA GLY A 75 5.13 4.74 13.84
C GLY A 75 4.39 5.31 12.63
N GLU A 76 4.56 4.74 11.42
CA GLU A 76 3.78 5.11 10.24
C GLU A 76 2.44 4.33 10.17
N PHE A 77 1.41 4.98 9.65
CA PHE A 77 0.10 4.38 9.38
C PHE A 77 -0.56 5.04 8.15
N VAL A 78 -1.59 4.41 7.61
CA VAL A 78 -2.30 4.88 6.40
C VAL A 78 -3.73 5.24 6.69
N GLU A 79 -4.22 6.29 6.03
CA GLU A 79 -5.60 6.77 6.16
C GLU A 79 -6.17 7.17 4.81
N TRP A 80 -7.48 6.95 4.66
CA TRP A 80 -8.23 7.40 3.48
C TRP A 80 -8.95 8.70 3.79
N LEU A 81 -8.51 9.78 3.16
CA LEU A 81 -9.19 11.07 3.24
C LEU A 81 -10.44 11.06 2.36
N SER A 82 -11.55 11.52 2.89
CA SER A 82 -12.75 11.74 2.09
C SER A 82 -12.54 12.87 1.05
N ALA A 83 -13.47 12.98 0.10
CA ALA A 83 -13.45 14.04 -0.91
C ALA A 83 -13.39 15.47 -0.36
N ARG A 84 -13.85 15.68 0.88
CA ARG A 84 -13.84 16.98 1.55
C ARG A 84 -12.53 17.27 2.28
N GLU A 85 -11.70 16.26 2.46
CA GLU A 85 -10.46 16.32 3.24
C GLU A 85 -9.21 16.34 2.36
N VAL A 86 -9.35 15.97 1.10
CA VAL A 86 -8.27 16.08 0.11
C VAL A 86 -7.77 17.52 0.03
N GLY A 87 -6.45 17.67 0.05
CA GLY A 87 -5.77 18.96 0.06
C GLY A 87 -5.76 19.71 1.40
N LYS A 88 -6.42 19.21 2.45
CA LYS A 88 -6.29 19.79 3.79
C LYS A 88 -4.88 19.61 4.32
N GLU A 89 -4.36 20.62 5.01
CA GLU A 89 -3.18 20.44 5.85
C GLU A 89 -3.50 19.50 7.02
N ILE A 90 -2.63 18.52 7.27
CA ILE A 90 -2.80 17.54 8.35
C ILE A 90 -1.61 17.64 9.28
N THR A 91 -1.85 18.18 10.46
CA THR A 91 -0.87 18.29 11.55
C THR A 91 -1.25 17.43 12.76
N GLU A 92 -2.50 16.96 12.80
CA GLU A 92 -3.05 16.13 13.88
C GLU A 92 -3.96 15.04 13.31
N TRP A 93 -3.95 13.86 13.95
CA TRP A 93 -4.88 12.77 13.68
C TRP A 93 -5.36 12.13 14.99
N TYR A 94 -6.68 12.05 15.18
CA TYR A 94 -7.31 11.60 16.44
C TYR A 94 -6.71 12.23 17.71
N GLY A 95 -6.49 13.56 17.72
CA GLY A 95 -5.95 14.25 18.90
C GLY A 95 -4.45 14.10 19.11
N LYS A 96 -3.71 13.50 18.16
CA LYS A 96 -2.26 13.28 18.26
C LYS A 96 -1.50 13.98 17.13
N PRO A 97 -0.38 14.63 17.41
CA PRO A 97 0.42 15.29 16.39
C PRO A 97 0.99 14.26 15.42
N VAL A 98 0.86 14.57 14.13
CA VAL A 98 1.37 13.73 13.04
C VAL A 98 2.14 14.57 12.02
N GLU A 99 2.90 13.89 11.19
CA GLU A 99 3.43 14.42 9.93
C GLU A 99 2.92 13.62 8.75
N VAL A 100 2.71 14.30 7.63
CA VAL A 100 2.37 13.66 6.36
C VAL A 100 3.66 13.18 5.71
N VAL A 101 3.83 11.86 5.61
CA VAL A 101 4.97 11.24 4.96
C VAL A 101 4.79 11.18 3.45
N ALA A 102 3.56 10.88 2.99
CA ALA A 102 3.22 10.87 1.57
C ALA A 102 1.72 10.95 1.33
N ARG A 103 1.37 11.33 0.09
CA ARG A 103 0.00 11.45 -0.41
C ARG A 103 -0.12 10.73 -1.74
N PHE A 104 -1.18 9.94 -1.91
CA PHE A 104 -1.45 9.17 -3.11
C PHE A 104 -2.86 9.50 -3.61
N PRO A 105 -3.00 10.30 -4.67
CA PRO A 105 -4.30 10.72 -5.17
C PRO A 105 -5.07 9.54 -5.77
N ALA A 106 -6.40 9.64 -5.72
CA ALA A 106 -7.38 8.77 -6.35
C ALA A 106 -6.97 8.18 -7.72
N SER A 107 -6.39 9.01 -8.58
CA SER A 107 -6.02 8.69 -9.95
C SER A 107 -4.98 7.58 -10.07
N VAL A 108 -4.12 7.42 -9.06
CA VAL A 108 -3.12 6.34 -8.98
C VAL A 108 -3.79 4.99 -8.69
N HIS A 109 -5.02 5.01 -8.14
CA HIS A 109 -5.71 3.81 -7.64
C HIS A 109 -6.66 3.16 -8.65
N GLY A 110 -6.91 3.73 -9.84
CA GLY A 110 -7.50 3.06 -11.00
C GLY A 110 -8.89 2.39 -10.84
N CYS A 111 -9.67 2.71 -9.80
CA CYS A 111 -11.05 2.24 -9.63
C CYS A 111 -12.05 3.40 -9.76
N TRP A 112 -12.73 3.47 -10.90
CA TRP A 112 -13.66 4.53 -11.26
C TRP A 112 -14.91 4.63 -10.36
N LYS A 113 -15.26 3.57 -9.61
CA LYS A 113 -16.46 3.53 -8.75
C LYS A 113 -16.24 4.05 -7.32
N VAL A 114 -15.01 4.01 -6.82
CA VAL A 114 -14.75 4.37 -5.41
C VAL A 114 -14.07 5.74 -5.30
N VAL A 115 -13.29 6.20 -6.28
CA VAL A 115 -12.43 7.35 -6.01
C VAL A 115 -12.18 8.22 -7.24
N ALA A 116 -12.96 9.28 -7.43
CA ALA A 116 -12.52 10.43 -8.21
C ALA A 116 -11.97 11.54 -7.30
N ARG A 117 -12.11 11.42 -5.97
CA ARG A 117 -11.88 12.52 -5.03
C ARG A 117 -11.31 12.14 -3.66
N GLN A 118 -11.05 10.87 -3.33
CA GLN A 118 -10.37 10.50 -2.08
C GLN A 118 -8.85 10.45 -2.27
N GLU A 119 -8.12 10.50 -1.17
CA GLU A 119 -6.66 10.49 -1.16
C GLU A 119 -6.19 9.55 -0.06
N LEU A 120 -5.27 8.64 -0.38
CA LEU A 120 -4.61 7.86 0.64
C LEU A 120 -3.43 8.68 1.15
N VAL A 121 -3.34 8.86 2.46
CA VAL A 121 -2.20 9.52 3.11
C VAL A 121 -1.47 8.56 4.01
N VAL A 122 -0.15 8.65 4.01
CA VAL A 122 0.72 8.00 4.98
C VAL A 122 1.08 9.04 6.02
N LEU A 123 0.77 8.75 7.26
CA LEU A 123 1.02 9.62 8.41
C LEU A 123 2.04 8.95 9.33
N ARG A 124 2.92 9.73 9.92
CA ARG A 124 3.79 9.27 11.01
C ARG A 124 3.43 10.00 12.29
N ARG A 125 3.32 9.26 13.39
CA ARG A 125 3.15 9.87 14.71
C ARG A 125 4.43 10.61 15.07
N LYS A 126 4.31 11.88 15.47
CA LYS A 126 5.43 12.57 16.10
C LYS A 126 5.54 12.04 17.52
N GLU A 127 6.63 11.36 17.82
CA GLU A 127 6.99 11.07 19.21
C GLU A 127 7.15 12.41 19.93
N LYS A 128 6.55 12.54 21.11
CA LYS A 128 6.70 13.72 21.95
C LYS A 128 8.08 13.70 22.62
#